data_AF-A0A1R3JKF7-F1
#
_entry.id   AF-A0A1R3JKF7-F1
#
_cell.length_a   1.000
_cell.length_b   1.000
_cell.length_c   1.000
_cell.angle_alpha   90.00
_cell.angle_beta   90.00
_cell.angle_gamma   90.00
#
_symmetry.space_group_name_H-M   'P 1'
#
loop_
_entity.id
_entity.type
_entity.pdbx_description
1 polymer ?
#
loop_
_entity_poly.entity_id
_entity_poly.type
_entity_poly.pdbx_seq_one_letter_code
_entity_poly.pdbx_strand_id
1 'polypeptide(L)'
;MASTLFRSIQIHPFLIRPAALFRRRNGVFYCTMKSTQTQTATQEKQQPPKVKVPQHSQSKTLDKIAKDYEAIIGIETHVQLSTLTKAFCSCPYNYGSQPNTSICPVCMGLPGALPILNSKVIEFAVKLGLALNCKLSLNSKFDRKQYFYPDLPKGYQISQFDIPIATGGYIDLDLPLEFGGGHRKFGITRVHMEEDAGKLLHSGNGDYSQAITSLTFNYSCPKSFR
;
A
#
# COMPACT_ATOMS: atom_id res chain seq x y z
N MET A 1 -59.31 -13.61 15.65
CA MET A 1 -60.14 -14.46 14.77
C MET A 1 -60.15 -13.80 13.40
N ALA A 2 -59.92 -14.59 12.33
CA ALA A 2 -59.59 -14.24 10.93
C ALA A 2 -58.10 -13.87 10.70
N SER A 3 -57.19 -14.67 10.10
CA SER A 3 -57.26 -15.78 9.10
C SER A 3 -57.93 -15.30 7.80
N THR A 4 -57.37 -15.28 6.59
CA THR A 4 -56.27 -15.94 5.85
C THR A 4 -55.93 -15.00 4.66
N LEU A 5 -54.75 -14.98 4.02
CA LEU A 5 -54.33 -15.85 2.91
C LEU A 5 -52.92 -15.44 2.44
N PHE A 6 -52.02 -16.42 2.36
CA PHE A 6 -50.75 -16.34 1.64
C PHE A 6 -51.00 -16.23 0.12
N ARG A 7 -50.18 -15.43 -0.57
CA ARG A 7 -49.96 -15.59 -2.03
C ARG A 7 -48.48 -15.79 -2.29
N SER A 8 -48.20 -16.94 -2.87
CA SER A 8 -46.92 -17.49 -3.29
C SER A 8 -46.36 -16.82 -4.56
N ILE A 9 -45.04 -16.65 -4.53
CA ILE A 9 -44.01 -16.78 -5.59
C ILE A 9 -44.52 -17.10 -7.00
N GLN A 10 -44.08 -16.31 -7.99
CA GLN A 10 -44.06 -16.71 -9.40
C GLN A 10 -42.68 -16.40 -10.00
N ILE A 11 -41.90 -17.46 -10.22
CA ILE A 11 -40.62 -17.48 -10.94
C ILE A 11 -40.97 -17.82 -12.39
N HIS A 12 -40.48 -17.06 -13.37
CA HIS A 12 -40.58 -17.44 -14.78
C HIS A 12 -39.31 -18.21 -15.21
N PRO A 13 -39.43 -19.48 -15.62
CA PRO A 13 -38.35 -20.23 -16.21
C PRO A 13 -38.54 -20.39 -17.73
N PHE A 14 -37.42 -20.75 -18.38
CA PHE A 14 -37.30 -21.33 -19.73
C PHE A 14 -37.36 -20.41 -20.96
N LEU A 15 -36.19 -20.27 -21.57
CA LEU A 15 -36.02 -20.57 -22.99
C LEU A 15 -34.70 -21.34 -23.16
N ILE A 16 -34.83 -22.58 -23.63
CA ILE A 16 -33.78 -23.59 -23.82
C ILE A 16 -33.71 -23.95 -25.31
N ARG A 17 -32.47 -24.16 -25.79
CA ARG A 17 -31.96 -24.95 -26.94
C ARG A 17 -31.89 -24.30 -28.34
N PRO A 18 -30.98 -24.79 -29.23
CA PRO A 18 -30.16 -26.01 -29.14
C PRO A 18 -28.63 -25.85 -29.26
N ALA A 19 -27.95 -26.94 -28.86
CA ALA A 19 -26.53 -27.21 -28.98
C ALA A 19 -26.20 -27.93 -30.30
N ALA A 20 -25.12 -27.52 -30.96
CA ALA A 20 -24.27 -28.22 -31.95
C ALA A 20 -23.38 -27.10 -32.57
N LEU A 21 -22.04 -27.08 -32.56
CA LEU A 21 -21.04 -28.08 -32.88
C LEU A 21 -19.69 -27.68 -32.24
N PHE A 22 -19.00 -28.67 -31.68
CA PHE A 22 -17.58 -28.60 -31.37
C PHE A 22 -16.77 -28.31 -32.65
N ARG A 23 -15.96 -27.25 -32.66
CA ARG A 23 -14.77 -27.18 -33.52
C ARG A 23 -13.66 -26.38 -32.85
N ARG A 24 -12.65 -27.11 -32.36
CA ARG A 24 -11.39 -26.60 -31.83
C ARG A 24 -10.61 -25.92 -32.96
N ARG A 25 -10.24 -24.64 -32.78
CA ARG A 25 -9.27 -23.97 -33.65
C ARG A 25 -8.32 -23.14 -32.78
N ASN A 26 -7.09 -23.63 -32.67
CA ASN A 26 -5.94 -22.83 -32.25
C ASN A 26 -5.73 -21.73 -33.29
N GLY A 27 -5.61 -20.47 -32.84
CA GLY A 27 -5.33 -19.33 -33.69
C GLY A 27 -4.60 -18.27 -32.90
N VAL A 28 -3.27 -18.27 -33.02
CA VAL A 28 -2.39 -17.20 -32.55
C VAL A 28 -2.54 -16.03 -33.52
N PHE A 29 -2.98 -14.87 -33.03
CA PHE A 29 -3.01 -13.63 -33.80
C PHE A 29 -1.90 -12.70 -33.30
N TYR A 30 -0.87 -12.52 -34.13
CA TYR A 30 0.07 -11.40 -34.01
C TYR A 30 -0.50 -10.20 -34.77
N CYS A 31 -0.61 -9.06 -34.11
CA CYS A 31 -0.94 -7.78 -34.73
C CYS A 31 0.21 -6.79 -34.44
N THR A 32 0.94 -6.43 -35.49
CA THR A 32 2.00 -5.41 -35.47
C THR A 32 1.42 -4.08 -35.94
N MET A 33 1.59 -3.03 -35.14
CA MET A 33 1.29 -1.66 -35.54
C MET A 33 2.59 -0.85 -35.61
N LYS A 34 2.75 -0.17 -36.76
CA LYS A 34 3.90 0.63 -37.18
C LYS A 34 3.97 1.95 -36.41
N SER A 35 5.18 2.35 -36.01
CA SER A 35 5.49 3.69 -35.47
C SER A 35 5.86 4.64 -36.61
N THR A 36 5.19 5.78 -36.68
CA THR A 36 5.48 6.92 -37.56
C THR A 36 6.75 7.64 -37.09
N GLN A 37 7.64 7.98 -38.02
CA GLN A 37 8.83 8.81 -37.78
C GLN A 37 8.46 10.29 -37.85
N THR A 38 8.98 11.09 -36.92
CA THR A 38 9.21 12.53 -37.15
C THR A 38 10.64 12.81 -36.71
N GLN A 39 11.45 13.29 -37.66
CA GLN A 39 12.86 13.59 -37.51
C GLN A 39 13.03 15.06 -37.11
N THR A 40 13.95 15.36 -36.19
CA THR A 40 14.68 16.63 -36.18
C THR A 40 16.08 16.39 -35.60
N ALA A 41 17.05 17.09 -36.16
CA ALA A 41 18.45 16.69 -36.31
C ALA A 41 19.35 16.77 -35.04
N THR A 42 20.19 15.74 -34.93
CA THR A 42 21.62 15.65 -34.57
C THR A 42 22.27 16.72 -33.67
N GLN A 43 22.75 16.26 -32.49
CA GLN A 43 24.08 16.58 -31.97
C GLN A 43 24.74 15.29 -31.46
N GLU A 44 25.89 14.93 -32.03
CA GLU A 44 26.73 13.83 -31.56
C GLU A 44 27.41 14.20 -30.24
N LYS A 45 27.32 13.31 -29.24
CA LYS A 45 28.29 13.28 -28.14
C LYS A 45 28.59 11.84 -27.74
N GLN A 46 29.89 11.57 -27.65
CA GLN A 46 30.58 10.29 -27.55
C GLN A 46 30.09 9.39 -26.40
N GLN A 47 30.06 8.09 -26.69
CA GLN A 47 29.82 7.02 -25.72
C GLN A 47 30.97 6.93 -24.71
N PRO A 48 30.71 6.91 -23.39
CA PRO A 48 31.78 6.72 -22.41
C PRO A 48 32.37 5.31 -22.51
N PRO A 49 33.68 5.14 -22.23
CA PRO A 49 34.36 3.87 -22.39
C PRO A 49 33.82 2.81 -21.42
N LYS A 50 33.60 1.60 -21.92
CA LYS A 50 33.28 0.42 -21.11
C LYS A 50 34.46 0.08 -20.21
N VAL A 51 34.41 0.52 -18.95
CA VAL A 51 35.30 0.03 -17.90
C VAL A 51 34.94 -1.43 -17.64
N LYS A 52 35.80 -2.35 -18.07
CA LYS A 52 35.72 -3.77 -17.68
C LYS A 52 36.17 -3.88 -16.22
N VAL A 53 35.21 -3.90 -15.30
CA VAL A 53 35.49 -4.24 -13.90
C VAL A 53 35.83 -5.74 -13.82
N PRO A 54 37.00 -6.15 -13.30
CA PRO A 54 37.34 -7.56 -13.16
C PRO A 54 36.41 -8.21 -12.13
N GLN A 55 35.57 -9.15 -12.56
CA GLN A 55 34.53 -9.78 -11.74
C GLN A 55 35.05 -10.81 -10.71
N HIS A 56 36.36 -11.01 -10.59
CA HIS A 56 36.90 -12.20 -9.92
C HIS A 56 37.53 -11.98 -8.52
N SER A 57 37.70 -10.73 -8.05
CA SER A 57 38.26 -10.46 -6.71
C SER A 57 37.23 -9.99 -5.67
N GLN A 58 36.06 -9.50 -6.11
CA GLN A 58 35.03 -8.97 -5.19
C GLN A 58 34.24 -10.07 -4.47
N SER A 59 33.96 -11.22 -5.11
CA SER A 59 33.14 -12.28 -4.49
C SER A 59 33.80 -12.86 -3.23
N LYS A 60 35.11 -13.14 -3.27
CA LYS A 60 35.84 -13.74 -2.13
C LYS A 60 35.84 -12.88 -0.88
N THR A 61 35.71 -11.56 -1.01
CA THR A 61 35.66 -10.63 0.12
C THR A 61 34.25 -10.57 0.72
N LEU A 62 33.21 -10.55 -0.13
CA LEU A 62 31.81 -10.59 0.30
C LEU A 62 31.47 -11.92 0.98
N ASP A 63 31.96 -13.03 0.44
CA ASP A 63 31.79 -14.37 1.01
C ASP A 63 32.48 -14.52 2.38
N LYS A 64 33.54 -13.73 2.62
CA LYS A 64 34.24 -13.68 3.91
C LYS A 64 33.47 -12.83 4.92
N ILE A 65 32.93 -11.67 4.50
CA ILE A 65 32.08 -10.82 5.34
C ILE A 65 30.79 -11.55 5.74
N ALA A 66 30.15 -12.28 4.82
CA ALA A 66 28.94 -13.04 5.13
C ALA A 66 29.15 -14.22 6.11
N LYS A 67 30.39 -14.69 6.29
CA LYS A 67 30.72 -15.73 7.27
C LYS A 67 30.90 -15.20 8.69
N ASP A 68 31.34 -13.95 8.82
CA ASP A 68 31.65 -13.33 10.13
C ASP A 68 30.49 -12.45 10.65
N TYR A 69 29.51 -12.12 9.79
CA TYR A 69 28.40 -11.24 10.11
C TYR A 69 27.05 -11.82 9.68
N GLU A 70 26.02 -11.63 10.51
CA GLU A 70 24.64 -11.98 10.21
C GLU A 70 23.80 -10.73 9.92
N ALA A 71 23.00 -10.76 8.85
CA ALA A 71 22.11 -9.66 8.49
C ALA A 71 20.77 -9.77 9.23
N ILE A 72 20.46 -8.78 10.07
CA ILE A 72 19.17 -8.67 10.76
C ILE A 72 18.36 -7.55 10.10
N ILE A 73 17.28 -7.91 9.41
CA ILE A 73 16.44 -6.99 8.64
C ILE A 73 15.08 -6.85 9.30
N GLY A 74 14.68 -5.61 9.58
CA GLY A 74 13.32 -5.24 9.99
C GLY A 74 12.62 -4.46 8.87
N ILE A 75 11.32 -4.67 8.70
CA ILE A 75 10.53 -4.01 7.66
C ILE A 75 9.38 -3.23 8.31
N GLU A 76 9.29 -1.95 7.94
CA GLU A 76 8.11 -1.12 8.17
C GLU A 76 7.41 -0.94 6.82
N THR A 77 6.15 -1.34 6.73
CA THR A 77 5.39 -1.31 5.48
C THR A 77 4.20 -0.41 5.67
N HIS A 78 3.96 0.56 4.79
CA HIS A 78 2.75 1.35 4.82
C HIS A 78 1.77 0.88 3.74
N VAL A 79 0.54 0.47 4.10
CA VAL A 79 -0.54 0.16 3.16
C VAL A 79 -1.66 1.18 3.24
N GLN A 80 -1.98 1.81 2.13
CA GLN A 80 -3.15 2.66 2.02
C GLN A 80 -4.47 1.86 2.04
N LEU A 81 -5.38 2.21 2.93
CA LEU A 81 -6.69 1.60 3.01
C LEU A 81 -7.63 2.14 1.93
N SER A 82 -8.31 1.24 1.21
CA SER A 82 -9.27 1.59 0.15
C SER A 82 -10.61 2.07 0.72
N THR A 83 -10.59 3.23 1.38
CA THR A 83 -11.76 3.89 1.96
C THR A 83 -12.22 5.05 1.08
N LEU A 84 -13.52 5.36 1.11
CA LEU A 84 -14.08 6.47 0.32
C LEU A 84 -13.69 7.84 0.88
N THR A 85 -13.51 7.94 2.20
CA THR A 85 -13.20 9.19 2.92
C THR A 85 -11.94 9.02 3.76
N LYS A 86 -11.27 10.13 4.07
CA LYS A 86 -10.06 10.15 4.90
C LYS A 86 -10.31 9.60 6.32
N ALA A 87 -9.22 9.33 7.04
CA ALA A 87 -9.28 8.69 8.36
C ALA A 87 -9.99 9.52 9.42
N PHE A 88 -9.84 10.85 9.39
CA PHE A 88 -10.31 11.75 10.46
C PHE A 88 -11.27 12.86 10.00
N CYS A 89 -11.73 12.82 8.74
CA CYS A 89 -12.70 13.77 8.20
C CYS A 89 -13.46 13.19 7.01
N SER A 90 -14.55 13.84 6.63
CA SER A 90 -15.43 13.39 5.53
C SER A 90 -14.93 13.76 4.13
N CYS A 91 -13.72 14.30 3.98
CA CYS A 91 -13.15 14.56 2.66
C CYS A 91 -13.00 13.24 1.88
N PRO A 92 -13.35 13.21 0.59
CA PRO A 92 -13.13 12.03 -0.23
C PRO A 92 -11.62 11.75 -0.39
N TYR A 93 -11.29 10.48 -0.55
CA TYR A 93 -9.99 10.04 -1.03
C TYR A 93 -10.11 9.62 -2.50
N ASN A 94 -9.47 10.38 -3.39
CA ASN A 94 -9.46 10.12 -4.83
C ASN A 94 -8.03 10.31 -5.34
N TYR A 95 -7.37 9.23 -5.72
CA TYR A 95 -6.02 9.27 -6.27
C TYR A 95 -5.97 10.13 -7.55
N GLY A 96 -4.93 10.95 -7.69
CA GLY A 96 -4.74 11.80 -8.88
C GLY A 96 -5.69 12.99 -8.99
N SER A 97 -6.42 13.33 -7.92
CA SER A 97 -7.23 14.56 -7.89
C SER A 97 -6.37 15.81 -8.04
N GLN A 98 -6.99 16.90 -8.51
CA GLN A 98 -6.32 18.20 -8.56
C GLN A 98 -5.81 18.61 -7.16
N PRO A 99 -4.62 19.23 -7.06
CA PRO A 99 -4.04 19.63 -5.78
C PRO A 99 -5.02 20.46 -4.94
N ASN A 100 -5.09 20.17 -3.65
CA ASN A 100 -5.88 20.93 -2.67
C ASN A 100 -7.38 21.07 -3.00
N THR A 101 -7.98 20.14 -3.76
CA THR A 101 -9.43 20.14 -4.03
C THR A 101 -10.24 19.30 -3.04
N SER A 102 -9.63 18.26 -2.48
CA SER A 102 -10.27 17.35 -1.51
C SER A 102 -9.78 17.62 -0.09
N ILE A 103 -9.99 18.85 0.40
CA ILE A 103 -9.51 19.34 1.69
C ILE A 103 -10.64 19.96 2.53
N CYS A 104 -10.42 20.07 3.83
CA CYS A 104 -11.29 20.74 4.79
C CYS A 104 -10.47 21.26 5.99
N PRO A 105 -11.06 22.07 6.89
CA PRO A 105 -10.36 22.59 8.06
C PRO A 105 -9.66 21.53 8.92
N VAL A 106 -10.23 20.33 9.03
CA VAL A 106 -9.65 19.23 9.83
C VAL A 106 -8.35 18.72 9.23
N CYS A 107 -8.35 18.33 7.94
CA CYS A 107 -7.14 17.80 7.33
C CYS A 107 -6.10 18.88 7.03
N MET A 108 -6.52 20.16 6.95
CA MET A 108 -5.63 21.31 6.89
C MET A 108 -5.10 21.76 8.26
N GLY A 109 -5.51 21.12 9.36
CA GLY A 109 -5.06 21.49 10.69
C GLY A 109 -5.41 22.93 11.11
N LEU A 110 -6.53 23.47 10.62
CA LEU A 110 -6.94 24.83 10.97
C LEU A 110 -7.37 24.92 12.45
N PRO A 111 -7.18 26.09 13.09
CA PRO A 111 -7.57 26.30 14.48
C PRO A 111 -9.04 25.96 14.74
N GLY A 112 -9.31 25.20 15.81
CA GLY A 112 -10.65 24.80 16.22
C GLY A 112 -11.23 23.57 15.49
N ALA A 113 -10.55 23.03 14.48
CA ALA A 113 -11.00 21.82 13.79
C ALA A 113 -10.70 20.55 14.62
N LEU A 114 -11.67 19.64 14.70
CA LEU A 114 -11.57 18.40 15.48
C LEU A 114 -11.64 17.14 14.59
N PRO A 115 -10.80 16.12 14.84
CA PRO A 115 -10.80 14.88 14.08
C PRO A 115 -11.99 13.98 14.45
N ILE A 116 -12.60 13.34 13.46
CA ILE A 116 -13.65 12.32 13.64
C ILE A 116 -13.23 11.05 12.90
N LEU A 117 -13.03 9.97 13.65
CA LEU A 117 -12.53 8.70 13.11
C LEU A 117 -13.54 8.04 12.17
N ASN A 118 -13.07 7.63 11.00
CA ASN A 118 -13.81 6.84 10.04
C ASN A 118 -13.95 5.38 10.51
N SER A 119 -15.17 4.88 10.66
CA SER A 119 -15.44 3.51 11.11
C SER A 119 -14.88 2.44 10.16
N LYS A 120 -14.79 2.71 8.86
CA LYS A 120 -14.23 1.78 7.86
C LYS A 120 -12.73 1.56 8.03
N VAL A 121 -12.01 2.55 8.56
CA VAL A 121 -10.59 2.40 8.90
C VAL A 121 -10.41 1.32 9.97
N ILE A 122 -11.25 1.35 11.01
CA ILE A 122 -11.24 0.34 12.08
C ILE A 122 -11.58 -1.04 11.52
N GLU A 123 -12.64 -1.13 10.71
CA GLU A 123 -13.08 -2.41 10.10
C GLU A 123 -11.94 -3.06 9.30
N PHE A 124 -11.26 -2.28 8.46
CA PHE A 124 -10.15 -2.80 7.66
C PHE A 124 -8.91 -3.13 8.50
N ALA A 125 -8.58 -2.31 9.50
CA ALA A 125 -7.47 -2.60 10.40
C ALA A 125 -7.69 -3.90 11.20
N VAL A 126 -8.92 -4.17 11.63
CA VAL A 126 -9.30 -5.43 12.29
C VAL A 126 -9.21 -6.61 11.32
N LYS A 127 -9.78 -6.51 10.11
CA LYS A 127 -9.69 -7.57 9.09
C LYS A 127 -8.25 -7.92 8.78
N LEU A 128 -7.42 -6.90 8.66
CA LEU A 128 -6.00 -7.04 8.42
C LEU A 128 -5.27 -7.71 9.58
N GLY A 129 -5.53 -7.28 10.83
CA GLY A 129 -4.96 -7.92 12.01
C GLY A 129 -5.29 -9.42 12.05
N LEU A 130 -6.54 -9.79 11.74
CA LEU A 130 -6.96 -11.19 11.65
C LEU A 130 -6.26 -11.94 10.50
N ALA A 131 -6.17 -11.33 9.31
CA ALA A 131 -5.49 -11.93 8.16
C ALA A 131 -4.00 -12.19 8.41
N LEU A 132 -3.39 -11.41 9.29
CA LEU A 132 -1.99 -11.53 9.71
C LEU A 132 -1.79 -12.35 10.98
N ASN A 133 -2.83 -13.08 11.42
CA ASN A 133 -2.81 -13.90 12.62
C ASN A 133 -2.45 -13.13 13.90
N CYS A 134 -2.70 -11.82 13.93
CA CYS A 134 -2.43 -10.99 15.10
C CYS A 134 -3.49 -11.19 16.19
N LYS A 135 -3.10 -11.00 17.45
CA LYS A 135 -4.03 -10.81 18.55
C LYS A 135 -4.59 -9.38 18.50
N LEU A 136 -5.91 -9.27 18.36
CA LEU A 136 -6.60 -7.97 18.41
C LEU A 136 -6.67 -7.42 19.83
N SER A 137 -6.55 -6.10 19.96
CA SER A 137 -6.82 -5.40 21.20
C SER A 137 -8.28 -4.96 21.26
N LEU A 138 -8.96 -5.25 22.38
CA LEU A 138 -10.34 -4.79 22.61
C LEU A 138 -10.42 -3.29 22.86
N ASN A 139 -9.36 -2.73 23.43
CA ASN A 139 -9.21 -1.31 23.67
C ASN A 139 -8.01 -0.80 22.88
N SER A 140 -8.17 0.34 22.21
CA SER A 140 -7.09 0.96 21.47
C SER A 140 -7.27 2.47 21.49
N LYS A 141 -6.17 3.23 21.48
CA LYS A 141 -6.20 4.69 21.50
C LYS A 141 -5.37 5.27 20.38
N PHE A 142 -5.65 6.53 20.06
CA PHE A 142 -4.83 7.33 19.17
C PHE A 142 -3.96 8.28 19.98
N ASP A 143 -2.75 8.47 19.50
CA ASP A 143 -1.68 9.29 20.07
C ASP A 143 -1.20 10.30 19.03
N ARG A 144 -0.57 11.38 19.50
CA ARG A 144 -0.02 12.42 18.63
C ARG A 144 1.50 12.23 18.51
N LYS A 145 1.95 11.83 17.32
CA LYS A 145 3.38 11.79 16.96
C LYS A 145 3.80 13.17 16.45
N GLN A 146 4.51 13.92 17.27
CA GLN A 146 4.85 15.33 16.99
C GLN A 146 6.14 15.45 16.16
N TYR A 147 6.06 16.18 15.05
CA TYR A 147 7.22 16.58 14.25
C TYR A 147 6.82 17.72 13.29
N PHE A 148 7.77 18.58 12.95
CA PHE A 148 7.53 19.70 12.04
C PHE A 148 7.97 19.32 10.63
N TYR A 149 7.02 19.30 9.71
CA TYR A 149 7.30 19.13 8.28
C TYR A 149 6.22 19.83 7.44
N PRO A 150 6.56 20.43 6.27
CA PRO A 150 5.61 21.28 5.53
C PRO A 150 4.36 20.56 5.02
N ASP A 151 4.41 19.24 4.94
CA ASP A 151 3.32 18.39 4.47
C ASP A 151 2.39 17.94 5.61
N LEU A 152 2.73 18.25 6.86
CA LEU A 152 2.01 17.89 8.07
C LEU A 152 1.46 19.15 8.76
N PRO A 153 0.29 19.65 8.34
CA PRO A 153 -0.18 20.98 8.73
C PRO A 153 -0.49 21.12 10.23
N LYS A 154 -0.75 20.01 10.93
CA LYS A 154 -1.07 19.99 12.36
C LYS A 154 0.16 20.07 13.27
N GLY A 155 1.38 19.87 12.73
CA GLY A 155 2.61 19.68 13.54
C GLY A 155 2.64 18.37 14.33
N TYR A 156 1.67 17.48 14.11
CA TYR A 156 1.65 16.11 14.60
C TYR A 156 0.81 15.22 13.69
N GLN A 157 1.19 13.95 13.65
CA GLN A 157 0.46 12.87 12.98
C GLN A 157 -0.35 12.12 14.04
N ILE A 158 -1.64 11.91 13.77
CA ILE A 158 -2.50 11.05 14.59
C ILE A 158 -2.18 9.59 14.23
N SER A 159 -1.57 8.86 15.17
CA SER A 159 -1.18 7.44 15.03
C SER A 159 -1.54 6.69 16.32
N GLN A 160 -1.01 5.49 16.57
CA GLN A 160 -1.17 4.79 17.85
C GLN A 160 0.21 4.40 18.38
N PHE A 161 0.46 4.54 19.68
CA PHE A 161 1.76 4.24 20.24
C PHE A 161 1.77 2.98 21.09
N ASP A 162 1.34 3.05 22.33
CA ASP A 162 1.39 1.99 23.34
C ASP A 162 0.28 0.92 23.17
N ILE A 163 -0.92 1.31 22.76
CA ILE A 163 -2.09 0.41 22.64
C ILE A 163 -2.57 0.32 21.17
N PRO A 164 -1.84 -0.40 20.30
CA PRO A 164 -2.24 -0.60 18.91
C PRO A 164 -3.47 -1.51 18.76
N ILE A 165 -4.09 -1.49 17.59
CA ILE A 165 -5.27 -2.33 17.30
C ILE A 165 -4.96 -3.83 17.26
N ALA A 166 -3.74 -4.23 16.86
CA ALA A 166 -3.34 -5.64 16.86
C ALA A 166 -1.84 -5.84 17.10
N THR A 167 -1.46 -6.97 17.70
CA THR A 167 -0.07 -7.32 18.03
C THR A 167 0.23 -8.80 17.86
N GLY A 168 1.50 -9.15 17.63
CA GLY A 168 2.00 -10.52 17.72
C GLY A 168 1.43 -11.48 16.66
N GLY A 169 1.41 -11.04 15.40
CA GLY A 169 1.04 -11.87 14.26
C GLY A 169 2.23 -12.50 13.56
N TYR A 170 1.98 -13.11 12.39
CA TYR A 170 3.01 -13.68 11.54
C TYR A 170 2.52 -13.90 10.10
N ILE A 171 3.47 -13.98 9.17
CA ILE A 171 3.27 -14.41 7.78
C ILE A 171 4.17 -15.61 7.51
N ASP A 172 3.62 -16.61 6.85
CA ASP A 172 4.34 -17.78 6.36
C ASP A 172 4.64 -17.59 4.86
N LEU A 173 5.90 -17.81 4.45
CA LEU A 173 6.36 -17.63 3.07
C LEU A 173 7.26 -18.79 2.63
N ASP A 174 7.07 -19.23 1.39
CA ASP A 174 7.99 -20.14 0.70
C ASP A 174 9.11 -19.34 0.03
N LEU A 175 10.36 -19.64 0.40
CA LEU A 175 11.54 -19.02 -0.19
C LEU A 175 11.89 -19.71 -1.52
N PRO A 176 12.27 -18.93 -2.56
CA PRO A 176 12.78 -19.50 -3.81
C PRO A 176 14.03 -20.35 -3.57
N LEU A 177 14.20 -21.41 -4.35
CA LEU A 177 15.36 -22.32 -4.26
C LEU A 177 16.69 -21.59 -4.46
N GLU A 178 16.72 -20.56 -5.28
CA GLU A 178 17.90 -19.71 -5.53
C GLU A 178 18.43 -19.02 -4.25
N PHE A 179 17.58 -18.85 -3.24
CA PHE A 179 17.91 -18.24 -1.95
C PHE A 179 17.94 -19.24 -0.79
N GLY A 180 18.12 -20.53 -1.09
CA GLY A 180 18.23 -21.60 -0.09
C GLY A 180 16.94 -22.39 0.14
N GLY A 181 15.82 -21.95 -0.45
CA GLY A 181 14.54 -22.67 -0.40
C GLY A 181 13.92 -22.79 1.00
N GLY A 182 12.71 -23.36 1.03
CA GLY A 182 12.03 -23.76 2.26
C GLY A 182 10.98 -22.78 2.77
N HIS A 183 10.16 -23.26 3.70
CA HIS A 183 9.06 -22.52 4.30
C HIS A 183 9.53 -21.80 5.57
N ARG A 184 9.35 -20.48 5.63
CA ARG A 184 9.75 -19.67 6.78
C ARG A 184 8.60 -18.82 7.31
N LYS A 185 8.61 -18.62 8.62
CA LYS A 185 7.69 -17.75 9.34
C LYS A 185 8.36 -16.43 9.68
N PHE A 186 7.70 -15.32 9.35
CA PHE A 186 8.12 -13.97 9.67
C PHE A 186 7.15 -13.37 10.68
N GLY A 187 7.66 -12.95 11.83
CA GLY A 187 6.86 -12.33 12.87
C GLY A 187 6.37 -10.94 12.46
N ILE A 188 5.18 -10.58 12.95
CA ILE A 188 4.63 -9.22 12.88
C ILE A 188 4.40 -8.74 14.30
N THR A 189 5.15 -7.71 14.68
CA THR A 189 5.05 -7.18 16.04
C THR A 189 3.73 -6.47 16.29
N ARG A 190 3.30 -5.60 15.37
CA ARG A 190 2.10 -4.79 15.55
C ARG A 190 1.50 -4.31 14.24
N VAL A 191 0.20 -4.07 14.29
CA VAL A 191 -0.59 -3.35 13.28
C VAL A 191 -1.24 -2.18 14.00
N HIS A 192 -1.14 -0.98 13.45
CA HIS A 192 -1.74 0.21 14.02
C HIS A 192 -2.33 1.12 12.94
N MET A 193 -3.19 2.04 13.36
CA MET A 193 -3.85 2.99 12.46
C MET A 193 -3.19 4.35 12.56
N GLU A 194 -3.01 5.01 11.43
CA GLU A 194 -2.57 6.40 11.38
C GLU A 194 -3.11 7.12 10.16
N GLU A 195 -3.10 8.46 10.20
CA GLU A 195 -3.23 9.26 8.98
C GLU A 195 -1.89 9.43 8.29
N ASP A 196 -1.91 9.71 7.00
CA ASP A 196 -0.71 10.10 6.26
C ASP A 196 -0.53 11.62 6.22
N ALA A 197 0.63 12.01 5.71
CA ALA A 197 1.00 13.38 5.42
C ALA A 197 0.67 13.83 3.99
N GLY A 198 0.90 15.13 3.75
CA GLY A 198 1.06 15.72 2.42
C GLY A 198 2.11 15.00 1.55
N LYS A 199 2.09 15.22 0.25
CA LYS A 199 3.16 14.87 -0.70
C LYS A 199 3.79 16.14 -1.22
N LEU A 200 5.07 16.34 -1.00
CA LEU A 200 5.75 17.51 -1.57
C LEU A 200 6.09 17.28 -3.05
N LEU A 201 5.79 18.27 -3.90
CA LEU A 201 6.40 18.41 -5.23
C LEU A 201 7.46 19.50 -5.17
N HIS A 202 8.66 19.16 -5.65
CA HIS A 202 9.76 20.11 -5.79
C HIS A 202 9.83 20.57 -7.25
N SER A 203 9.64 21.87 -7.49
CA SER A 203 9.85 22.48 -8.80
C SER A 203 11.26 23.03 -8.85
N GLY A 204 12.05 22.64 -9.86
CA GLY A 204 13.49 22.92 -9.96
C GLY A 204 13.88 24.39 -10.16
N ASN A 205 12.92 25.31 -10.16
CA ASN A 205 13.16 26.74 -10.16
C ASN A 205 12.94 27.19 -8.73
N GLY A 206 14.04 27.21 -7.97
CA GLY A 206 14.07 27.48 -6.54
C GLY A 206 13.05 28.52 -6.11
N ASP A 207 12.06 28.05 -5.34
CA ASP A 207 11.47 28.68 -4.16
C ASP A 207 10.14 27.97 -3.88
N TYR A 208 10.11 27.23 -2.76
CA TYR A 208 8.96 26.55 -2.14
C TYR A 208 8.53 25.15 -2.67
N SER A 209 8.47 24.19 -1.74
CA SER A 209 7.88 22.85 -1.90
C SER A 209 6.35 22.91 -1.80
N GLN A 210 5.62 22.33 -2.76
CA GLN A 210 4.15 22.28 -2.73
C GLN A 210 3.65 20.97 -2.09
N ALA A 211 2.88 21.03 -1.00
CA ALA A 211 2.30 19.84 -0.36
C ALA A 211 0.97 19.38 -1.00
N ILE A 212 0.83 18.07 -1.23
CA ILE A 212 -0.28 17.37 -1.89
C ILE A 212 -0.64 16.11 -1.07
N THR A 213 -1.56 16.15 -0.13
CA THR A 213 -1.88 15.01 0.76
C THR A 213 -2.45 13.78 0.03
N SER A 214 -1.63 12.73 -0.11
CA SER A 214 -2.05 11.34 -0.37
C SER A 214 -2.04 10.58 0.97
N LEU A 215 -2.95 9.60 1.20
CA LEU A 215 -3.15 8.99 2.53
C LEU A 215 -2.78 7.49 2.69
N THR A 216 -1.54 7.15 2.99
CA THR A 216 -0.97 5.82 3.33
C THR A 216 -1.13 5.48 4.82
N PHE A 217 -1.58 4.25 5.16
CA PHE A 217 -1.58 3.74 6.55
C PHE A 217 -0.37 2.84 6.78
N ASN A 218 -0.05 2.50 8.02
CA ASN A 218 1.29 2.09 8.39
C ASN A 218 1.35 0.78 9.20
N TYR A 219 2.31 -0.11 8.93
CA TYR A 219 2.65 -1.32 9.67
C TYR A 219 4.08 -1.19 10.13
N SER A 220 4.31 -1.42 11.42
CA SER A 220 5.66 -1.50 11.95
C SER A 220 5.91 -2.92 12.47
N CYS A 221 6.84 -3.64 11.84
CA CYS A 221 7.43 -4.84 12.42
C CYS A 221 8.76 -4.46 13.10
N PRO A 222 8.80 -4.34 14.44
CA PRO A 222 10.08 -4.50 15.12
C PRO A 222 10.11 -5.77 15.98
N LYS A 223 10.86 -6.80 15.57
CA LYS A 223 12.04 -7.26 16.34
C LYS A 223 12.66 -8.56 15.82
N SER A 224 13.98 -8.48 15.63
CA SER A 224 15.01 -9.36 16.21
C SER A 224 14.73 -10.87 16.15
N PHE A 225 15.20 -11.51 15.09
CA PHE A 225 15.50 -12.93 15.09
C PHE A 225 16.58 -13.24 16.14
N ARG A 226 16.30 -14.22 17.00
CA ARG A 226 17.27 -15.22 17.45
C ARG A 226 16.63 -16.58 17.25
#